data_AF-M2P869-F1
#
_entry.id   AF-M2P869-F1
#
_cell.length_a   1.000
_cell.length_b   1.000
_cell.length_c   1.000
_cell.angle_alpha   90.00
_cell.angle_beta   90.00
_cell.angle_gamma   90.00
#
_symmetry.space_group_name_H-M   'P 1'
#
loop_
_entity.id
_entity.type
_entity.pdbx_description
1 polymer ?
#
loop_
_entity_poly.entity_id
_entity_poly.type
_entity_poly.pdbx_seq_one_letter_code
_entity_poly.pdbx_strand_id
1 'polypeptide(L)' 'MIKGDLENISNYLKDLKFKKKLINGIDEEDVWHKLDLLEKEYEKAYQSLLDKSNALLEEKDATIERLLKK' A
#
# COMPACT_ATOMS: atom_id res chain seq x y z
N MET A 1 -2.12 -0.43 -11.62
CA MET A 1 -0.98 -0.17 -10.73
C MET A 1 -1.18 -0.71 -9.32
N ILE A 2 -2.38 -0.65 -8.71
CA ILE A 2 -2.65 -1.30 -7.39
C ILE A 2 -2.27 -2.78 -7.34
N LYS A 3 -2.51 -3.54 -8.42
CA LYS A 3 -2.13 -4.96 -8.49
C LYS A 3 -0.61 -5.16 -8.28
N GLY A 4 0.22 -4.26 -8.81
CA GLY A 4 1.67 -4.31 -8.64
C GLY A 4 2.08 -3.94 -7.21
N ASP A 5 1.43 -2.94 -6.62
CA ASP A 5 1.69 -2.53 -5.23
C ASP A 5 1.34 -3.66 -4.24
N LEU A 6 0.20 -4.33 -4.43
CA LEU A 6 -0.20 -5.49 -3.63
C LEU A 6 0.70 -6.72 -3.88
N GLU A 7 1.23 -6.88 -5.08
CA GLU A 7 2.17 -7.95 -5.41
C GLU A 7 3.52 -7.74 -4.69
N ASN A 8 3.99 -6.49 -4.57
CA ASN A 8 5.17 -6.15 -3.79
C ASN A 8 4.99 -6.50 -2.31
N ILE A 9 3.83 -6.14 -1.72
CA ILE A 9 3.47 -6.52 -0.35
C ILE A 9 3.43 -8.05 -0.19
N SER A 10 2.81 -8.76 -1.15
CA SER A 10 2.73 -10.22 -1.13
C SER A 10 4.12 -10.86 -1.17
N ASN A 11 5.03 -10.35 -2.00
CA ASN A 11 6.39 -10.85 -2.11
C ASN A 11 7.19 -10.56 -0.84
N TYR A 12 7.06 -9.36 -0.27
CA TYR A 12 7.68 -9.03 1.02
C TYR A 12 7.23 -9.99 2.13
N LEU A 13 5.92 -10.29 2.22
CA LEU A 13 5.38 -11.20 3.23
C LEU A 13 5.84 -12.65 3.05
N LYS A 14 5.97 -13.14 1.81
CA LYS A 14 6.47 -14.50 1.52
C LYS A 14 7.89 -14.72 2.03
N ASP A 15 8.73 -13.70 1.90
CA ASP A 15 10.13 -13.77 2.28
C ASP A 15 10.38 -13.28 3.72
N LEU A 16 9.33 -12.86 4.42
CA LEU A 16 9.42 -12.30 5.76
C LEU A 16 9.92 -13.34 6.76
N LYS A 17 11.04 -13.02 7.41
CA LYS A 17 11.60 -13.79 8.52
C LYS A 17 11.89 -12.86 9.67
N PHE A 18 11.63 -13.36 10.88
CA PHE A 18 11.96 -12.66 12.12
C PHE A 18 13.28 -13.18 12.71
N LYS A 19 14.03 -12.28 13.32
CA LYS A 19 15.28 -12.57 14.03
C LYS A 19 14.98 -13.36 15.30
N LYS A 20 15.72 -14.44 15.51
CA LYS A 20 15.59 -15.29 16.72
C LYS A 20 16.43 -14.70 17.85
N LYS A 21 15.93 -14.78 19.09
CA LYS A 21 16.72 -14.50 20.30
C LYS A 21 17.60 -15.72 20.66
N LEU A 22 18.72 -15.48 21.33
CA LEU A 22 19.69 -16.51 21.76
C LEU A 22 19.12 -17.51 22.77
N ILE A 23 18.15 -17.08 23.59
CA ILE A 23 17.55 -17.87 24.66
C ILE A 23 16.03 -17.93 24.42
N ASN A 24 15.63 -18.67 23.37
CA ASN A 24 14.24 -18.89 22.94
C ASN A 24 13.48 -17.60 22.50
N GLY A 25 12.57 -17.76 21.54
CA GLY A 25 11.69 -16.69 21.07
C GLY A 25 12.23 -15.82 19.92
N ILE A 26 11.47 -14.78 19.61
CA ILE A 26 11.71 -13.84 18.51
C ILE A 26 12.12 -12.48 19.09
N ASP A 27 12.97 -11.76 18.35
CA ASP A 27 13.35 -10.38 18.64
C ASP A 27 12.16 -9.44 18.38
N GLU A 28 11.59 -8.87 19.44
CA GLU A 28 10.41 -8.01 19.36
C GLU A 28 10.69 -6.70 18.63
N GLU A 29 11.90 -6.15 18.77
CA GLU A 29 12.30 -4.94 18.04
C GLU A 29 12.33 -5.19 16.53
N ASP A 30 12.85 -6.35 16.13
CA ASP A 30 12.86 -6.80 14.73
C ASP A 30 11.45 -7.01 14.18
N VAL A 31 10.52 -7.55 15.00
CA VAL A 31 9.11 -7.69 14.63
C VAL A 31 8.48 -6.32 14.39
N TRP A 32 8.60 -5.40 15.35
CA TRP A 32 8.01 -4.06 15.24
C TRP A 32 8.58 -3.30 14.04
N HIS A 33 9.89 -3.39 13.83
CA HIS A 33 10.52 -2.78 12.66
C HIS A 33 9.96 -3.34 11.35
N LYS A 34 9.75 -4.65 11.25
CA LYS A 34 9.17 -5.29 10.05
C LYS A 34 7.71 -4.94 9.83
N LEU A 35 6.95 -4.69 10.90
CA LEU A 35 5.57 -4.21 10.81
C LEU A 35 5.51 -2.76 10.32
N ASP A 36 6.39 -1.88 10.80
CA ASP A 36 6.51 -0.50 10.30
C ASP A 36 6.86 -0.47 8.81
N LEU A 37 7.77 -1.34 8.37
CA LEU A 37 8.08 -1.48 6.93
C LEU A 37 6.88 -1.98 6.12
N LEU A 38 6.10 -2.91 6.65
CA LEU A 38 4.89 -3.41 5.99
C LEU A 38 3.83 -2.31 5.87
N GLU A 39 3.60 -1.55 6.93
CA GLU A 39 2.65 -0.44 6.98
C GLU A 39 2.98 0.60 5.89
N LYS A 40 4.26 0.97 5.74
CA LYS A 40 4.71 1.88 4.68
C LYS A 40 4.42 1.38 3.26
N GLU A 41 4.52 0.08 3.01
CA GLU A 41 4.17 -0.48 1.69
C GLU A 41 2.65 -0.43 1.46
N TYR A 42 1.83 -0.65 2.49
CA TYR A 42 0.39 -0.46 2.40
C TYR A 42 0.00 1.01 2.19
N GLU A 43 0.63 1.95 2.89
CA GLU A 43 0.39 3.38 2.70
C GLU A 43 0.65 3.81 1.25
N LYS A 44 1.75 3.34 0.64
CA LYS A 44 2.05 3.60 -0.77
C LYS A 44 0.97 3.05 -1.70
N ALA A 45 0.55 1.80 -1.48
CA ALA A 45 -0.50 1.17 -2.29
C ALA A 45 -1.83 1.92 -2.16
N TYR A 46 -2.15 2.40 -0.95
CA TYR A 46 -3.35 3.16 -0.67
C TYR A 46 -3.31 4.55 -1.33
N GLN A 47 -2.19 5.26 -1.26
CA GLN A 47 -2.02 6.55 -1.91
C GLN A 47 -2.16 6.42 -3.44
N SER A 48 -1.54 5.40 -4.04
CA SER A 48 -1.67 5.06 -5.47
C SER A 48 -3.14 4.83 -5.88
N LEU A 49 -3.93 4.19 -5.02
CA LEU A 49 -5.38 4.02 -5.23
C LEU A 49 -6.12 5.36 -5.13
N LEU A 50 -5.85 6.16 -4.10
CA LEU A 50 -6.48 7.47 -3.89
C LEU A 50 -6.24 8.40 -5.07
N ASP A 51 -4.99 8.54 -5.51
CA ASP A 51 -4.61 9.41 -6.62
C ASP A 51 -5.36 9.04 -7.90
N LYS A 52 -5.45 7.73 -8.19
CA LYS A 52 -6.19 7.23 -9.34
C LYS A 52 -7.69 7.52 -9.22
N SER A 53 -8.26 7.30 -8.03
CA SER A 53 -9.68 7.54 -7.79
C SER A 53 -10.02 9.02 -7.97
N ASN A 54 -9.18 9.92 -7.45
CA ASN A 54 -9.37 11.35 -7.59
C ASN A 54 -9.29 11.79 -9.05
N ALA A 55 -8.31 11.32 -9.81
CA ALA A 55 -8.20 11.62 -11.23
C ALA A 55 -9.45 11.19 -12.03
N LEU A 56 -10.02 10.02 -11.72
CA LEU A 56 -11.26 9.54 -12.34
C LEU A 56 -12.47 10.40 -11.96
N LEU A 57 -12.54 10.86 -10.71
CA LEU A 57 -13.59 11.77 -10.26
C LEU A 57 -13.51 13.12 -10.96
N GLU A 58 -12.32 13.68 -11.09
CA GLU A 58 -12.08 14.94 -11.82
C GLU A 58 -12.45 14.83 -13.30
N GLU A 59 -12.08 13.73 -13.97
CA GLU A 59 -12.46 13.48 -15.36
C GLU A 59 -13.99 13.36 -15.52
N LYS A 60 -14.64 12.66 -14.60
CA LYS A 60 -16.09 12.49 -14.55
C LYS A 60 -16.78 13.84 -14.33
N ASP A 61 -16.32 14.66 -13.39
CA ASP A 61 -16.89 15.97 -13.09
C ASP A 61 -16.74 16.93 -14.29
N ALA A 62 -15.55 16.97 -14.92
CA ALA A 62 -15.32 17.75 -16.13
C ALA A 62 -16.22 17.32 -17.30
N THR A 63 -16.50 16.02 -17.42
CA THR A 63 -17.41 15.48 -18.44
C THR A 63 -18.85 15.92 -18.20
N ILE A 64 -19.32 15.84 -16.95
CA ILE A 64 -20.66 16.29 -16.55
C ILE A 64 -20.82 17.78 -16.86
N GLU A 65 -19.85 18.62 -16.49
CA GLU A 65 -19.92 20.05 -16.81
C GLU A 65 -20.04 20.33 -18.32
N ARG A 66 -19.28 19.61 -19.14
CA ARG A 66 -19.34 19.76 -20.60
C ARG A 66 -20.71 19.36 -21.17
N LEU A 67 -21.34 18.35 -20.59
CA LEU A 67 -22.68 17.90 -20.99
C LEU A 67 -23.77 18.88 -20.54
N LEU A 68 -23.64 19.47 -19.35
CA LEU A 68 -24.61 20.45 -18.82
C LEU A 68 -24.49 21.84 -19.48
N LYS A 69 -23.33 22.18 -20.05
CA LYS A 69 -23.10 23.44 -20.80
C LYS A 69 -23.58 23.35 -22.26
N LYS A 70 -24.08 22.20 -22.71
CA LYS A 70 -24.74 22.00 -24.02
C LYS A 70 -26.25 22.12 -23.86
#